data_AF-A0ABD5PWS2-F1
#
_entry.id   AF-A0ABD5PWS2-F1
#
_cell.length_a   1.000
_cell.length_b   1.000
_cell.length_c   1.000
_cell.angle_alpha   90.00
_cell.angle_beta   90.00
_cell.angle_gamma   90.00
#
_symmetry.space_group_name_H-M   'P 1'
#
loop_
_entity.id
_entity.type
_entity.pdbx_description
1 polymer ?
#
loop_
_entity_poly.entity_id
_entity_poly.type
_entity_poly.pdbx_seq_one_letter_code
_entity_poly.pdbx_strand_id
1 'polypeptide(L)'
;MSEDPSEATPETQTATTDHATTGGTRSESAPTANLLTGDEPSEKLDAAFDLLADPLRREALSHLRAVENEDRDGESDLELSSLADAIAAERTPDDGDTDARSLAFHLHHSHLPKLESHGVVTYDSERRTVRYRGHAWLDEWLDHVERVASE
;
A
#
# COMPACT_ATOMS: atom_id res chain seq x y z
N MET A 1 -65.72 -16.45 48.37
CA MET A 1 -65.74 -14.99 48.12
C MET A 1 -64.28 -14.59 48.18
N SER A 2 -63.54 -14.66 47.07
CA SER A 2 -63.56 -13.70 45.94
C SER A 2 -63.27 -12.29 46.51
N GLU A 3 -62.17 -11.60 46.20
CA GLU A 3 -61.59 -11.32 44.88
C GLU A 3 -60.07 -10.95 44.98
N ASP A 4 -59.32 -11.31 43.93
CA ASP A 4 -58.17 -10.65 43.27
C ASP A 4 -56.90 -10.19 44.05
N PRO A 5 -55.70 -10.71 43.71
CA PRO A 5 -54.46 -9.97 43.78
C PRO A 5 -54.03 -9.47 42.40
N SER A 6 -54.20 -8.16 42.24
CA SER A 6 -53.65 -7.25 41.24
C SER A 6 -52.23 -7.59 40.78
N GLU A 7 -52.09 -7.69 39.45
CA GLU A 7 -50.92 -7.42 38.60
C GLU A 7 -49.59 -7.07 39.30
N ALA A 8 -48.62 -7.98 39.18
CA ALA A 8 -47.20 -7.64 39.14
C ALA A 8 -46.59 -8.29 37.89
N THR A 9 -46.35 -7.45 36.89
CA THR A 9 -45.67 -7.74 35.62
C THR A 9 -44.30 -8.40 35.82
N PRO A 10 -43.89 -9.37 34.98
CA PRO A 10 -42.51 -9.83 34.94
C PRO A 10 -41.64 -8.76 34.26
N GLU A 11 -40.74 -8.13 35.03
CA GLU A 11 -39.67 -7.32 34.46
C GLU A 11 -38.74 -8.21 33.65
N THR A 12 -38.84 -8.07 32.33
CA THR A 12 -37.92 -8.70 31.38
C THR A 12 -36.60 -7.95 31.49
N GLN A 13 -35.61 -8.54 32.15
CA GLN A 13 -34.23 -8.06 32.07
C GLN A 13 -33.75 -8.21 30.62
N THR A 14 -33.83 -7.14 29.87
CA THR A 14 -33.13 -6.98 28.60
C THR A 14 -31.64 -6.97 28.92
N ALA A 15 -30.95 -8.07 28.61
CA ALA A 15 -29.51 -8.10 28.50
C ALA A 15 -29.09 -7.17 27.36
N THR A 16 -28.80 -5.92 27.69
CA THR A 16 -28.11 -5.00 26.80
C THR A 16 -26.68 -5.50 26.67
N THR A 17 -26.39 -6.16 25.56
CA THR A 17 -25.03 -6.37 25.09
C THR A 17 -24.49 -5.01 24.64
N ASP A 18 -23.83 -4.30 25.54
CA ASP A 18 -22.96 -3.19 25.19
C ASP A 18 -21.72 -3.75 24.49
N HIS A 19 -21.82 -3.94 23.16
CA HIS A 19 -20.65 -3.99 22.29
C HIS A 19 -20.11 -2.57 22.14
N ALA A 20 -19.51 -2.06 23.22
CA ALA A 20 -18.78 -0.81 23.21
C ALA A 20 -17.41 -1.03 22.58
N THR A 21 -17.26 -0.48 21.38
CA THR A 21 -16.03 0.06 20.81
C THR A 21 -14.82 -0.86 20.88
N THR A 22 -14.63 -1.64 19.80
CA THR A 22 -13.28 -1.97 19.33
C THR A 22 -12.59 -0.65 19.02
N GLY A 23 -11.98 -0.05 20.04
CA GLY A 23 -10.90 0.89 19.86
C GLY A 23 -9.80 0.09 19.18
N GLY A 24 -9.74 0.17 17.86
CA GLY A 24 -8.59 -0.25 17.09
C GLY A 24 -7.42 0.59 17.55
N THR A 25 -6.77 0.16 18.63
CA THR A 25 -5.36 0.44 18.82
C THR A 25 -4.74 -0.05 17.52
N ARG A 26 -4.36 0.89 16.65
CA ARG A 26 -3.28 0.65 15.69
C ARG A 26 -2.09 0.26 16.55
N SER A 27 -2.05 -1.02 16.89
CA SER A 27 -0.85 -1.66 17.37
C SER A 27 0.10 -1.40 16.23
N GLU A 28 1.07 -0.51 16.45
CA GLU A 28 2.26 -0.37 15.63
C GLU A 28 3.05 -1.67 15.81
N SER A 29 2.43 -2.79 15.47
CA SER A 29 3.10 -4.05 15.24
C SER A 29 3.99 -3.74 14.05
N ALA A 30 5.30 -3.86 14.27
CA ALA A 30 6.31 -3.79 13.24
C ALA A 30 5.83 -4.47 11.95
N PRO A 31 6.27 -4.04 10.76
CA PRO A 31 5.87 -4.71 9.52
C PRO A 31 6.48 -6.13 9.54
N THR A 32 5.75 -7.10 10.11
CA THR A 32 6.12 -8.52 10.08
C THR A 32 5.86 -9.10 8.70
N ALA A 33 4.94 -8.47 7.99
CA ALA A 33 4.53 -8.80 6.64
C ALA A 33 5.61 -8.32 5.64
N ASN A 34 6.41 -9.26 5.14
CA ASN A 34 7.32 -9.06 4.01
C ASN A 34 6.92 -10.02 2.88
N LEU A 35 6.93 -9.52 1.64
CA LEU A 35 6.58 -10.29 0.46
C LEU A 35 7.53 -11.47 0.20
N LEU A 36 8.80 -11.32 0.60
CA LEU A 36 9.84 -12.33 0.45
C LEU A 36 9.87 -13.34 1.61
N THR A 37 9.53 -12.93 2.83
CA THR A 37 9.76 -13.75 4.03
C THR A 37 8.48 -14.11 4.81
N GLY A 38 7.31 -13.61 4.43
CA GLY A 38 6.04 -14.02 5.02
C GLY A 38 5.80 -15.52 4.82
N ASP A 39 5.31 -16.20 5.85
CA ASP A 39 5.05 -17.65 5.79
C ASP A 39 3.63 -17.90 5.27
N GLU A 40 2.68 -17.10 5.75
CA GLU A 40 1.26 -17.25 5.43
C GLU A 40 0.82 -16.35 4.26
N PRO A 41 -0.14 -16.81 3.42
CA PRO A 41 -0.69 -16.01 2.32
C PRO A 41 -1.28 -14.66 2.74
N SER A 42 -1.90 -14.59 3.92
CA SER A 42 -2.46 -13.35 4.46
C SER A 42 -1.38 -12.32 4.80
N GLU A 43 -0.24 -12.75 5.34
CA GLU A 43 0.87 -11.85 5.67
C GLU A 43 1.46 -11.23 4.39
N LYS A 44 1.58 -12.01 3.31
CA LYS A 44 2.04 -11.47 2.02
C LYS A 44 1.04 -10.48 1.44
N LEU A 45 -0.26 -10.72 1.62
CA LEU A 45 -1.31 -9.79 1.19
C LEU A 45 -1.26 -8.48 1.98
N ASP A 46 -1.08 -8.55 3.30
CA ASP A 46 -0.93 -7.36 4.13
C ASP A 46 0.35 -6.58 3.76
N ALA A 47 1.44 -7.29 3.45
CA ALA A 47 2.68 -6.68 2.96
C ALA A 47 2.46 -5.95 1.63
N ALA A 48 1.73 -6.57 0.70
CA ALA A 48 1.36 -5.98 -0.58
C ALA A 48 0.52 -4.71 -0.38
N PHE A 49 -0.51 -4.75 0.47
CA PHE A 49 -1.34 -3.58 0.73
C PHE A 49 -0.58 -2.47 1.44
N ASP A 50 0.29 -2.77 2.41
CA ASP A 50 1.15 -1.77 3.03
C ASP A 50 2.11 -1.15 1.99
N LEU A 51 2.65 -1.97 1.07
CA LEU A 51 3.49 -1.47 0.00
C LEU A 51 2.72 -0.55 -0.95
N LEU A 52 1.50 -0.92 -1.34
CA LEU A 52 0.68 -0.18 -2.30
C LEU A 52 -0.13 0.96 -1.66
N ALA A 53 -0.23 1.07 -0.33
CA ALA A 53 -1.01 2.12 0.34
C ALA A 53 -0.50 3.55 0.04
N ASP A 54 0.79 3.69 -0.27
CA ASP A 54 1.44 4.97 -0.50
C ASP A 54 1.38 5.39 -1.99
N PRO A 55 0.87 6.59 -2.29
CA PRO A 55 0.71 7.05 -3.66
C PRO A 55 2.02 7.11 -4.43
N LEU A 56 3.08 7.63 -3.81
CA LEU A 56 4.38 7.76 -4.48
C LEU A 56 5.00 6.39 -4.80
N ARG A 57 4.76 5.36 -3.98
CA ARG A 57 5.17 3.98 -4.32
C ARG A 57 4.39 3.43 -5.50
N ARG A 58 3.08 3.69 -5.60
CA ARG A 58 2.26 3.24 -6.74
C ARG A 58 2.68 3.91 -8.04
N GLU A 59 2.89 5.22 -8.01
CA GLU A 59 3.36 5.99 -9.16
C GLU A 59 4.73 5.48 -9.63
N ALA A 60 5.68 5.33 -8.70
CA ALA A 60 6.99 4.77 -9.02
C ALA A 60 6.91 3.38 -9.63
N LEU A 61 6.07 2.49 -9.08
CA LEU A 61 5.87 1.14 -9.60
C LEU A 61 5.23 1.13 -10.98
N SER A 62 4.22 1.98 -11.23
CA SER A 62 3.56 2.10 -12.53
C SER A 62 4.54 2.55 -13.62
N HIS A 63 5.35 3.59 -13.35
CA HIS A 63 6.38 4.03 -14.29
C HIS A 63 7.46 2.96 -14.53
N LEU A 64 7.94 2.31 -13.47
CA LEU A 64 8.95 1.27 -13.59
C LEU A 64 8.45 0.08 -14.43
N ARG A 65 7.19 -0.30 -14.25
CA ARG A 65 6.52 -1.33 -15.06
C ARG A 65 6.35 -0.88 -16.52
N ALA A 66 5.96 0.36 -16.76
CA ALA A 66 5.84 0.90 -18.12
C ALA A 66 7.18 0.84 -18.87
N VAL A 67 8.28 1.26 -18.23
CA VAL A 67 9.63 1.20 -18.82
C VAL A 67 10.07 -0.25 -19.05
N GLU A 68 9.82 -1.16 -18.11
CA GLU A 68 10.15 -2.59 -18.30
C GLU A 68 9.39 -3.19 -19.49
N ASN A 69 8.11 -2.86 -19.66
CA ASN A 69 7.31 -3.35 -20.79
C ASN A 69 7.83 -2.84 -22.15
N GLU A 70 8.44 -1.66 -22.18
CA GLU A 70 9.08 -1.11 -23.38
C GLU A 70 10.47 -1.71 -23.64
N ASP A 71 11.17 -2.11 -22.56
CA ASP A 71 12.49 -2.74 -22.62
C ASP A 71 12.40 -4.23 -22.95
N ARG A 72 12.43 -4.56 -24.25
CA ARG A 72 12.36 -5.95 -24.73
C ARG A 72 13.49 -6.85 -24.24
N ASP A 73 14.62 -6.27 -23.82
CA ASP A 73 15.78 -7.03 -23.36
C ASP A 73 15.77 -7.23 -21.83
N GLY A 74 14.94 -6.47 -21.09
CA GLY A 74 14.74 -6.63 -19.64
C GLY A 74 16.00 -6.39 -18.79
N GLU A 75 16.96 -5.67 -19.34
CA GLU A 75 18.29 -5.47 -18.75
C GLU A 75 18.55 -4.02 -18.35
N SER A 76 17.66 -3.09 -18.69
CA SER A 76 17.89 -1.67 -18.47
C SER A 76 17.60 -1.26 -17.03
N ASP A 77 18.57 -0.60 -16.41
CA ASP A 77 18.32 0.15 -15.18
C ASP A 77 17.82 1.55 -15.53
N LEU A 78 16.81 2.04 -14.80
CA LEU A 78 16.30 3.40 -14.94
C LEU A 78 17.02 4.33 -13.95
N GLU A 79 17.41 5.52 -14.40
CA GLU A 79 17.97 6.53 -13.51
C GLU A 79 16.90 7.09 -12.56
N LEU A 80 17.27 7.25 -11.27
CA LEU A 80 16.39 7.81 -10.25
C LEU A 80 15.88 9.21 -10.63
N SER A 81 16.74 10.05 -11.22
CA SER A 81 16.35 11.38 -11.69
C SER A 81 15.26 11.29 -12.74
N SER A 82 15.41 10.40 -13.73
CA SER A 82 14.42 10.20 -14.78
C SER A 82 13.08 9.70 -14.23
N LEU A 83 13.11 8.78 -13.25
CA LEU A 83 11.90 8.34 -12.57
C LEU A 83 11.20 9.49 -11.84
N ALA A 84 11.95 10.31 -11.09
CA ALA A 84 11.39 11.43 -10.36
C ALA A 84 10.85 12.53 -11.30
N ASP A 85 11.53 12.79 -12.41
CA ASP A 85 11.08 13.72 -13.45
C ASP A 85 9.78 13.25 -14.11
N ALA A 86 9.67 11.95 -14.40
CA ALA A 86 8.46 11.36 -14.97
C ALA A 86 7.25 11.50 -14.02
N ILE A 87 7.44 11.16 -12.74
CA ILE A 87 6.39 11.32 -11.71
C ILE A 87 5.99 12.79 -11.56
N ALA A 88 6.98 13.70 -11.49
CA ALA A 88 6.72 15.13 -11.38
C ALA A 88 5.92 15.69 -12.57
N ALA A 89 6.12 15.14 -13.77
CA ALA A 89 5.44 15.57 -14.98
C ALA A 89 3.96 15.15 -15.03
N GLU A 90 3.59 14.06 -14.35
CA GLU A 90 2.21 13.56 -14.30
C GLU A 90 1.41 14.13 -13.12
N ARG A 91 2.09 14.63 -12.09
CA ARG A 91 1.43 15.25 -10.93
C ARG A 91 0.90 16.65 -11.23
N THR A 92 -0.25 16.94 -10.63
CA THR A 92 -0.80 18.28 -10.53
C THR A 92 -0.46 18.91 -9.17
N PRO A 93 -0.59 20.24 -9.01
CA PRO A 93 -0.36 20.89 -7.70
C PRO A 93 -1.25 20.36 -6.57
N ASP A 94 -2.39 19.76 -6.89
CA ASP A 94 -3.31 19.16 -5.93
C ASP A 94 -2.83 17.78 -5.42
N ASP A 95 -1.90 17.13 -6.12
CA ASP A 95 -1.32 15.81 -5.77
C ASP A 95 -0.16 15.92 -4.75
N GLY A 96 0.15 17.14 -4.31
CA GLY A 96 1.17 17.43 -3.30
C GLY A 96 2.50 17.82 -3.91
N ASP A 97 3.56 17.07 -3.60
CA ASP A 97 4.92 17.41 -4.05
C ASP A 97 5.08 17.14 -5.55
N THR A 98 5.34 18.22 -6.30
CA THR A 98 5.58 18.20 -7.75
C THR A 98 7.03 18.53 -8.10
N ASP A 99 7.91 18.74 -7.10
CA ASP A 99 9.32 19.04 -7.36
C ASP A 99 10.11 17.74 -7.55
N ALA A 100 10.63 17.53 -8.77
CA ALA A 100 11.37 16.32 -9.11
C ALA A 100 12.58 16.07 -8.18
N ARG A 101 13.25 17.11 -7.69
CA ARG A 101 14.38 16.94 -6.76
C ARG A 101 13.90 16.44 -5.39
N SER A 102 12.80 17.00 -4.87
CA SER A 102 12.18 16.54 -3.62
C SER A 102 11.67 15.11 -3.74
N LEU A 103 10.99 14.78 -4.84
CA LEU A 103 10.58 13.40 -5.15
C LEU A 103 11.76 12.44 -5.22
N ALA A 104 12.84 12.78 -5.93
CA ALA A 104 14.06 11.98 -5.98
C ALA A 104 14.65 11.76 -4.58
N PHE A 105 14.61 12.78 -3.71
CA PHE A 105 15.05 12.66 -2.33
C PHE A 105 14.18 11.65 -1.55
N HIS A 106 12.85 11.74 -1.61
CA HIS A 106 11.96 10.79 -0.95
C HIS A 106 12.14 9.37 -1.49
N LEU A 107 12.20 9.23 -2.82
CA LEU A 107 12.42 7.94 -3.49
C LEU A 107 13.71 7.29 -3.01
N HIS A 108 14.82 8.03 -2.97
CA HIS A 108 16.12 7.52 -2.53
C HIS A 108 16.12 7.04 -1.08
N HIS A 109 15.54 7.83 -0.16
CA HIS A 109 15.72 7.60 1.27
C HIS A 109 14.65 6.69 1.88
N SER A 110 13.45 6.63 1.29
CA SER A 110 12.30 5.97 1.91
C SER A 110 11.67 4.92 1.01
N HIS A 111 11.31 5.30 -0.23
CA HIS A 111 10.44 4.43 -1.04
C HIS A 111 11.21 3.31 -1.74
N LEU A 112 12.34 3.60 -2.40
CA LEU A 112 13.11 2.59 -3.11
C LEU A 112 13.76 1.55 -2.19
N PRO A 113 14.38 1.92 -1.05
CA PRO A 113 14.87 0.93 -0.10
C PRO A 113 13.74 0.03 0.45
N LYS A 114 12.55 0.59 0.69
CA LYS A 114 11.40 -0.20 1.11
C LYS A 114 10.97 -1.15 -0.01
N LEU A 115 10.79 -0.67 -1.24
CA LEU A 115 10.43 -1.50 -2.39
C LEU A 115 11.45 -2.64 -2.61
N GLU A 116 12.75 -2.36 -2.46
CA GLU A 116 13.80 -3.38 -2.55
C GLU A 116 13.72 -4.41 -1.43
N SER A 117 13.42 -4.01 -0.20
CA SER A 117 13.26 -4.94 0.93
C SER A 117 12.12 -5.95 0.74
N HIS A 118 11.16 -5.63 -0.13
CA HIS A 118 10.08 -6.50 -0.56
C HIS A 118 10.37 -7.22 -1.89
N GLY A 119 11.53 -6.98 -2.50
CA GLY A 119 11.99 -7.65 -3.73
C GLY A 119 11.20 -7.29 -4.98
N VAL A 120 10.50 -6.16 -4.99
CA VAL A 120 9.75 -5.71 -6.18
C VAL A 120 10.62 -4.86 -7.13
N VAL A 121 11.72 -4.33 -6.61
CA VAL A 121 12.76 -3.61 -7.38
C VAL A 121 14.14 -4.04 -6.90
N THR A 122 15.16 -3.77 -7.71
CA THR A 122 16.56 -3.71 -7.28
C THR A 122 17.00 -2.25 -7.34
N TYR A 123 17.55 -1.72 -6.24
CA TYR A 123 17.95 -0.32 -6.18
C TYR A 123 19.45 -0.19 -5.89
N ASP A 124 20.20 0.39 -6.83
CA ASP A 124 21.59 0.75 -6.63
C ASP A 124 21.66 2.20 -6.12
N SER A 125 21.89 2.37 -4.81
CA SER A 125 22.00 3.69 -4.19
C SER A 125 23.24 4.49 -4.61
N GLU A 126 24.32 3.80 -4.99
CA GLU A 126 25.57 4.44 -5.39
C GLU A 126 25.45 5.01 -6.80
N ARG A 127 24.91 4.20 -7.71
CA ARG A 127 24.67 4.56 -9.12
C ARG A 127 23.38 5.33 -9.31
N ARG A 128 22.50 5.34 -8.31
CA ARG A 128 21.15 5.92 -8.33
C ARG A 128 20.31 5.37 -9.48
N THR A 129 20.39 4.06 -9.67
CA THR A 129 19.63 3.37 -10.70
C THR A 129 18.70 2.36 -10.06
N VAL A 130 17.52 2.19 -10.65
CA VAL A 130 16.48 1.28 -10.18
C VAL A 130 16.09 0.35 -11.32
N ARG A 131 15.92 -0.92 -10.99
CA ARG A 131 15.41 -1.93 -11.91
C ARG A 131 14.12 -2.51 -11.35
N TYR A 132 13.07 -2.53 -12.15
CA TYR A 132 11.87 -3.26 -11.81
C TYR A 132 12.15 -4.76 -11.84
N ARG A 133 11.62 -5.52 -10.88
CA ARG A 133 11.72 -6.98 -10.87
C ARG A 133 10.42 -7.66 -11.22
N GLY A 134 9.31 -6.95 -11.07
CA GLY A 134 7.97 -7.47 -11.33
C GLY A 134 7.57 -8.61 -10.40
N HIS A 135 6.27 -8.71 -10.15
CA HIS A 135 5.66 -9.95 -9.68
C HIS A 135 4.28 -10.04 -10.33
N ALA A 136 3.91 -11.21 -10.86
CA ALA A 136 2.64 -11.36 -11.58
C ALA A 136 1.41 -10.90 -10.77
N TRP A 137 1.43 -11.12 -9.45
CA TRP A 137 0.36 -10.63 -8.57
C TRP A 137 0.38 -9.10 -8.44
N LEU A 138 1.55 -8.47 -8.37
CA LEU A 138 1.70 -7.02 -8.23
C LEU A 138 1.20 -6.30 -9.49
N ASP A 139 1.54 -6.83 -10.66
CA ASP A 139 1.10 -6.29 -11.94
C ASP A 139 -0.43 -6.30 -12.06
N GLU A 140 -1.08 -7.39 -11.62
CA GLU A 140 -2.55 -7.48 -11.59
C GLU A 140 -3.19 -6.43 -10.66
N TRP A 141 -2.58 -6.17 -9.50
CA TRP A 141 -3.06 -5.12 -8.58
C TRP A 141 -2.82 -3.72 -9.13
N LEU A 142 -1.69 -3.46 -9.77
CA LEU A 142 -1.42 -2.18 -10.42
C LEU A 142 -2.43 -1.92 -11.53
N ASP A 143 -2.72 -2.91 -12.38
CA ASP A 143 -3.81 -2.84 -13.37
C ASP A 143 -5.16 -2.53 -12.71
N HIS A 144 -5.40 -3.08 -11.50
CA HIS A 144 -6.62 -2.80 -10.76
C HIS A 144 -6.71 -1.37 -10.25
N VAL A 145 -5.63 -0.87 -9.65
CA VAL A 145 -5.56 0.51 -9.16
C VAL A 145 -5.70 1.51 -10.31
N GLU A 146 -4.99 1.31 -11.41
CA GLU A 146 -5.02 2.21 -12.57
C GLU A 146 -6.42 2.32 -13.18
N ARG A 147 -7.14 1.20 -13.23
CA ARG A 147 -8.53 1.18 -13.71
C ARG A 147 -9.47 1.95 -12.78
N VAL A 148 -9.37 1.74 -11.46
CA VAL A 148 -10.22 2.43 -10.47
C VAL A 148 -9.90 3.92 -10.42
N ALA A 149 -8.62 4.30 -10.59
CA ALA A 149 -8.22 5.70 -10.68
C ALA A 149 -8.70 6.40 -11.96
N SER A 150 -9.09 5.62 -12.98
CA SER A 150 -9.61 6.12 -14.26
C SER A 150 -11.15 6.24 -14.30
N GLU A 151 -11.86 5.82 -13.24
CA GLU A 151 -13.33 5.91 -13.11
C GLU A 151 -13.78 7.17 -12.35
#